data_AF-A0A948RV45-F1
#
_entry.id   AF-A0A948RV45-F1
#
_cell.length_a   1.000
_cell.length_b   1.000
_cell.length_c   1.000
_cell.angle_alpha   90.00
_cell.angle_beta   90.00
_cell.angle_gamma   90.00
#
_symmetry.space_group_name_H-M   'P 1'
#
loop_
_entity.id
_entity.type
_entity.pdbx_description
1 polymer ?
#
loop_
_entity_poly.entity_id
_entity_poly.type
_entity_poly.pdbx_seq_one_letter_code
_entity_poly.pdbx_strand_id
1 'polypeptide(L)'
;MSGKRPHRGGMLPSGIGLLFFLLCCTILNCAILLGLTAGPAKAVPRFAMREKVSCSACHVNPTGGGARNEYGAGAYSRHTLARETDRTEVIRHDGLMASGIRIGADFRFRIIYEQGTENGLPANHVGYQVTDADLYGVFEPARDLIFYLRHDPENDEIEAYALLKNIKGPTYLKLGAFSPDFGIRLDDPTAYTRAGDGDDIPNMPGGGLGFGGNDRDAGFELGYERSRWRFSFAYQNGNGATAPVGSSKAQLYRFELRPRLLGLEWIFGLSNYARAGAKRSGYFGGIGLGRLNILGEIDKADRLALGPQTGLAAAHTGIQTAAWMFEASFKIKRGLDFVGRYDLWDSDTLVPGEGYKKIIFGFDYFPMPYLELQPQMRMVQEPNTFAHPNIRNNLILLLVHIWL
;
A
#
# COMPACT_ATOMS: atom_id res chain seq x y z
N MET A 1 -24.68 71.43 -19.61
CA MET A 1 -26.15 71.53 -19.73
C MET A 1 -26.78 70.30 -19.06
N SER A 2 -27.67 70.57 -18.10
CA SER A 2 -28.82 69.76 -17.64
C SER A 2 -28.59 68.24 -17.46
N GLY A 3 -28.56 67.65 -16.26
CA GLY A 3 -29.40 67.91 -15.10
C GLY A 3 -30.74 67.17 -15.23
N LYS A 4 -30.90 66.03 -14.52
CA LYS A 4 -32.13 65.60 -13.81
C LYS A 4 -31.95 64.21 -13.16
N ARG A 5 -31.96 64.19 -11.82
CA ARG A 5 -32.47 63.07 -10.99
C ARG A 5 -34.00 62.97 -11.21
N PRO A 6 -34.69 61.82 -11.01
CA PRO A 6 -35.01 61.27 -9.67
C PRO A 6 -35.19 59.71 -9.71
N HIS A 7 -35.62 58.91 -8.72
CA HIS A 7 -36.22 59.02 -7.39
C HIS A 7 -35.76 57.79 -6.58
N ARG A 8 -35.44 57.95 -5.29
CA ARG A 8 -35.24 56.85 -4.34
C ARG A 8 -36.60 56.41 -3.79
N GLY A 9 -37.05 55.21 -4.13
CA GLY A 9 -38.07 54.48 -3.38
C GLY A 9 -37.37 53.50 -2.44
N GLY A 10 -37.41 53.77 -1.13
CA GLY A 10 -36.92 52.85 -0.12
C GLY A 10 -37.92 51.71 0.08
N MET A 11 -37.60 50.53 -0.43
CA MET A 11 -38.23 49.29 0.02
C MET A 11 -37.41 48.75 1.19
N LEU A 12 -38.01 48.78 2.38
CA LEU A 12 -37.65 47.87 3.47
C LEU A 12 -37.63 46.45 2.89
N PRO A 13 -36.54 45.66 3.05
CA PRO A 13 -36.54 44.30 2.58
C PRO A 13 -37.61 43.52 3.35
N SER A 14 -38.62 43.06 2.59
CA SER A 14 -39.62 42.10 3.03
C SER A 14 -38.99 41.01 3.88
N GLY A 15 -39.66 40.58 4.97
CA GLY A 15 -39.16 39.58 5.94
C GLY A 15 -38.62 38.27 5.35
N ILE A 16 -38.91 37.99 4.07
CA ILE A 16 -38.34 36.91 3.27
C ILE A 16 -36.81 37.06 3.09
N GLY A 17 -36.28 38.28 2.92
CA GLY A 17 -34.85 38.52 2.74
C GLY A 17 -34.02 38.24 3.99
N LEU A 18 -34.57 38.55 5.17
CA LEU A 18 -33.93 38.25 6.45
C LEU A 18 -33.95 36.74 6.75
N LEU A 19 -35.04 36.05 6.37
CA LEU A 19 -35.13 34.59 6.45
C LEU A 19 -34.12 33.91 5.52
N PHE A 20 -33.94 34.42 4.28
CA PHE A 20 -32.98 33.85 3.34
C PHE A 20 -31.52 34.06 3.80
N PHE A 21 -31.22 35.21 4.40
CA PHE A 21 -29.88 35.50 4.93
C PHE A 21 -29.57 34.66 6.18
N LEU A 22 -30.54 34.47 7.08
CA LEU A 22 -30.41 33.59 8.24
C LEU A 22 -30.32 32.11 7.82
N LEU A 23 -31.08 31.66 6.82
CA LEU A 23 -30.99 30.31 6.27
C LEU A 23 -29.64 30.07 5.60
N CYS A 24 -29.11 31.06 4.86
CA CYS A 24 -27.79 30.97 4.22
C CYS A 24 -26.66 30.95 5.26
N CYS A 25 -26.73 31.75 6.33
CA CYS A 25 -25.79 31.67 7.45
C CYS A 25 -25.90 30.36 8.24
N THR A 26 -27.10 29.77 8.34
CA THR A 26 -27.31 28.48 9.03
C THR A 26 -26.82 27.31 8.18
N ILE A 27 -26.99 27.37 6.85
CA ILE A 27 -26.43 26.40 5.90
C ILE A 27 -24.90 26.54 5.81
N LEU A 28 -24.36 27.76 5.84
CA LEU A 28 -22.92 27.99 5.86
C LEU A 28 -22.29 27.55 7.19
N ASN A 29 -22.95 27.79 8.33
CA ASN A 29 -22.51 27.28 9.63
C ASN A 29 -22.69 25.76 9.76
N CYS A 30 -23.72 25.16 9.16
CA CYS A 30 -23.85 23.69 9.08
C CYS A 30 -22.81 23.08 8.13
N ALA A 31 -22.43 23.76 7.05
CA ALA A 31 -21.37 23.32 6.14
C ALA A 31 -19.97 23.46 6.76
N ILE A 32 -19.76 24.45 7.64
CA ILE A 32 -18.53 24.63 8.41
C ILE A 32 -18.47 23.66 9.61
N LEU A 33 -19.59 23.33 10.26
CA LEU A 33 -19.67 22.27 11.29
C LEU A 33 -19.60 20.86 10.72
N LEU A 34 -20.07 20.61 9.49
CA LEU A 34 -19.87 19.34 8.77
C LEU A 34 -18.44 19.19 8.22
N GLY A 35 -17.60 20.22 8.36
CA GLY A 35 -16.17 20.20 8.03
C GLY A 35 -15.24 19.66 9.14
N LEU A 36 -15.78 19.17 10.26
CA LEU A 36 -15.03 18.69 11.42
C LEU A 36 -15.29 17.21 11.72
N THR A 37 -15.01 16.32 10.75
CA THR A 37 -14.71 14.91 11.06
C THR A 37 -13.54 14.46 10.20
N ALA A 38 -12.33 14.75 10.68
CA ALA A 38 -11.11 14.15 10.16
C ALA A 38 -11.06 12.67 10.58
N GLY A 39 -10.72 11.78 9.65
CA GLY A 39 -10.32 10.44 10.06
C GLY A 39 -10.00 9.42 8.94
N PRO A 40 -8.78 9.43 8.38
CA PRO A 40 -8.22 8.33 7.57
C PRO A 40 -7.18 7.37 8.21
N ALA A 41 -7.12 6.06 7.95
CA ALA A 41 -5.99 5.22 8.36
C ALA A 41 -5.67 3.92 7.56
N LYS A 42 -4.96 3.00 8.23
CA LYS A 42 -4.20 1.79 7.84
C LYS A 42 -4.16 1.54 6.33
N ALA A 43 -3.07 1.95 5.70
CA ALA A 43 -2.95 2.07 4.25
C ALA A 43 -2.68 0.72 3.54
N VAL A 44 -3.73 0.14 2.93
CA VAL A 44 -3.58 -0.23 1.52
C VAL A 44 -3.48 1.10 0.77
N PRO A 45 -2.57 1.30 -0.20
CA PRO A 45 -2.37 2.59 -0.84
C PRO A 45 -3.66 3.25 -1.38
N ARG A 46 -4.66 2.44 -1.76
CA ARG A 46 -6.02 2.90 -2.12
C ARG A 46 -6.76 3.59 -0.98
N PHE A 47 -6.58 3.14 0.27
CA PHE A 47 -7.14 3.79 1.45
C PHE A 47 -6.47 5.14 1.67
N ALA A 48 -5.14 5.20 1.74
CA ALA A 48 -4.40 6.45 1.85
C ALA A 48 -4.81 7.49 0.79
N MET A 49 -5.04 7.05 -0.45
CA MET A 49 -5.57 7.88 -1.53
C MET A 49 -6.98 8.40 -1.24
N ARG A 50 -7.94 7.51 -0.94
CA ARG A 50 -9.34 7.86 -0.64
C ARG A 50 -9.45 8.91 0.46
N GLU A 51 -8.63 8.67 1.46
CA GLU A 51 -8.53 9.39 2.70
C GLU A 51 -7.66 10.64 2.64
N LYS A 52 -6.93 10.81 1.53
CA LYS A 52 -6.16 12.02 1.22
C LYS A 52 -5.02 12.27 2.21
N VAL A 53 -4.42 11.21 2.75
CA VAL A 53 -3.32 11.29 3.71
C VAL A 53 -2.18 10.34 3.38
N SER A 54 -1.00 10.67 3.85
CA SER A 54 0.19 9.83 3.75
C SER A 54 0.08 8.55 4.58
N CYS A 55 0.91 7.56 4.26
CA CYS A 55 1.02 6.33 5.04
C CYS A 55 1.38 6.60 6.51
N SER A 56 2.24 7.62 6.75
CA SER A 56 2.67 8.10 8.07
C SER A 56 1.52 8.54 8.99
N ALA A 57 0.35 8.91 8.42
CA ALA A 57 -0.83 9.23 9.21
C ALA A 57 -1.34 7.99 9.98
N CYS A 58 -1.11 6.80 9.43
CA CYS A 58 -1.69 5.55 9.93
C CYS A 58 -0.67 4.64 10.61
N HIS A 59 0.56 4.68 10.09
CA HIS A 59 1.63 3.74 10.38
C HIS A 59 2.71 4.42 11.22
N VAL A 60 3.41 3.62 12.03
CA VAL A 60 4.60 4.11 12.75
C VAL A 60 5.73 4.37 11.75
N ASN A 61 5.89 3.48 10.78
CA ASN A 61 6.79 3.66 9.65
C ASN A 61 6.26 4.77 8.71
N PRO A 62 6.99 5.86 8.47
CA PRO A 62 6.57 6.91 7.55
C PRO A 62 6.30 6.39 6.13
N THR A 63 6.99 5.30 5.76
CA THR A 63 6.83 4.69 4.43
C THR A 63 5.62 3.77 4.32
N GLY A 64 4.95 3.49 5.44
CA GLY A 64 3.78 2.61 5.54
C GLY A 64 4.13 1.16 5.81
N GLY A 65 3.09 0.36 6.10
CA GLY A 65 3.23 -1.04 6.48
C GLY A 65 3.69 -1.23 7.92
N GLY A 66 3.62 -2.47 8.39
CA GLY A 66 4.03 -2.83 9.75
C GLY A 66 3.12 -2.25 10.82
N ALA A 67 3.65 -2.03 12.03
CA ALA A 67 2.88 -1.54 13.16
C ALA A 67 2.24 -0.18 12.92
N ARG A 68 1.07 0.00 13.51
CA ARG A 68 0.25 1.19 13.28
C ARG A 68 0.17 2.05 14.52
N ASN A 69 0.06 3.35 14.30
CA ASN A 69 -0.01 4.32 15.39
C ASN A 69 -1.40 4.30 16.06
N GLU A 70 -1.57 5.07 17.13
CA GLU A 70 -2.84 5.18 17.88
C GLU A 70 -4.04 5.44 16.95
N TYR A 71 -3.84 6.34 16.02
CA TYR A 71 -4.88 6.79 15.12
C TYR A 71 -5.24 5.70 14.08
N GLY A 72 -4.25 4.96 13.60
CA GLY A 72 -4.43 3.79 12.75
C GLY A 72 -5.12 2.62 13.43
N ALA A 73 -4.60 2.20 14.58
CA ALA A 73 -5.10 1.04 15.32
C ALA A 73 -6.44 1.33 16.00
N GLY A 74 -6.63 2.52 16.57
CA GLY A 74 -7.86 2.90 17.26
C GLY A 74 -8.89 3.49 16.30
N ALA A 75 -8.73 4.76 15.98
CA ALA A 75 -9.80 5.56 15.40
C ALA A 75 -10.29 5.02 14.04
N TYR A 76 -9.38 4.75 13.10
CA TYR A 76 -9.79 4.34 11.76
C TYR A 76 -10.26 2.89 11.65
N SER A 77 -9.51 1.96 12.25
CA SER A 77 -9.87 0.54 12.22
C SER A 77 -11.26 0.33 12.80
N ARG A 78 -11.61 1.10 13.83
CA ARG A 78 -12.91 1.01 14.50
C ARG A 78 -13.99 1.83 13.83
N HIS A 79 -13.77 3.10 13.55
CA HIS A 79 -14.86 4.03 13.21
C HIS A 79 -15.00 4.30 11.71
N THR A 80 -13.93 4.10 10.93
CA THR A 80 -13.92 4.44 9.50
C THR A 80 -13.97 3.20 8.61
N LEU A 81 -13.20 2.15 8.92
CA LEU A 81 -13.17 0.91 8.15
C LEU A 81 -14.37 0.02 8.45
N ALA A 82 -14.51 -0.38 9.72
CA ALA A 82 -15.45 -1.43 10.10
C ALA A 82 -16.91 -1.07 9.78
N ARG A 83 -17.65 -2.05 9.27
CA ARG A 83 -19.08 -1.93 9.06
C ARG A 83 -19.81 -1.79 10.38
N GLU A 84 -19.57 -2.68 11.33
CA GLU A 84 -20.15 -2.63 12.68
C GLU A 84 -19.15 -2.02 13.66
N THR A 85 -19.59 -1.03 14.44
CA THR A 85 -18.73 -0.34 15.42
C THR A 85 -18.99 -0.79 16.85
N ASP A 86 -20.21 -1.26 17.12
CA ASP A 86 -20.76 -1.38 18.48
C ASP A 86 -20.55 -2.77 19.09
N ARG A 87 -20.19 -3.78 18.30
CA ARG A 87 -19.93 -5.16 18.77
C ARG A 87 -18.59 -5.35 19.47
N THR A 88 -17.78 -4.29 19.66
CA THR A 88 -16.37 -4.39 20.08
C THR A 88 -16.07 -4.07 21.53
N GLU A 89 -17.00 -4.34 22.45
CA GLU A 89 -16.69 -4.24 23.88
C GLU A 89 -15.51 -5.13 24.30
N VAL A 90 -15.18 -6.17 23.51
CA VAL A 90 -14.13 -7.17 23.78
C VAL A 90 -12.74 -6.78 23.26
N ILE A 91 -12.60 -5.90 22.26
CA ILE A 91 -11.29 -5.46 21.74
C ILE A 91 -11.14 -3.95 22.01
N ARG A 92 -10.82 -3.59 23.26
CA ARG A 92 -10.69 -2.18 23.71
C ARG A 92 -9.28 -1.62 23.55
N HIS A 93 -8.30 -2.43 23.21
CA HIS A 93 -6.90 -2.05 23.27
C HIS A 93 -6.39 -1.62 21.88
N ASP A 94 -5.84 -0.43 21.78
CA ASP A 94 -5.16 0.11 20.58
C ASP A 94 -3.69 -0.37 20.47
N GLY A 95 -3.30 -1.30 21.35
CA GLY A 95 -1.95 -1.83 21.48
C GLY A 95 -1.09 -1.13 22.55
N LEU A 96 -1.54 -0.01 23.15
CA LEU A 96 -0.74 0.77 24.12
C LEU A 96 -0.66 0.08 25.49
N MET A 97 0.46 -0.56 25.79
CA MET A 97 0.65 -1.31 27.04
C MET A 97 1.10 -0.43 28.22
N ALA A 98 1.87 0.62 27.91
CA ALA A 98 2.31 1.63 28.87
C ALA A 98 2.63 2.92 28.09
N SER A 99 2.90 4.01 28.82
CA SER A 99 3.36 5.26 28.19
C SER A 99 4.56 4.99 27.28
N GLY A 100 4.41 5.27 25.99
CA GLY A 100 5.46 5.06 24.99
C GLY A 100 5.76 3.59 24.64
N ILE A 101 4.98 2.61 25.10
CA ILE A 101 5.16 1.20 24.70
C ILE A 101 3.88 0.71 24.06
N ARG A 102 3.96 0.32 22.79
CA ARG A 102 2.86 -0.27 22.02
C ARG A 102 3.28 -1.62 21.47
N ILE A 103 2.37 -2.58 21.52
CA ILE A 103 2.49 -3.84 20.80
C ILE A 103 1.34 -3.97 19.81
N GLY A 104 1.55 -4.74 18.76
CA GLY A 104 0.53 -5.05 17.78
C GLY A 104 0.79 -6.41 17.16
N ALA A 105 -0.16 -6.86 16.34
CA ALA A 105 0.01 -8.08 15.56
C ALA A 105 -0.75 -7.98 14.24
N ASP A 106 -0.26 -8.65 13.20
CA ASP A 106 -1.00 -8.90 11.97
C ASP A 106 -0.95 -10.40 11.69
N PHE A 107 -2.11 -11.02 11.46
CA PHE A 107 -2.23 -12.43 11.13
C PHE A 107 -3.03 -12.58 9.85
N ARG A 108 -2.48 -13.33 8.89
CA ARG A 108 -3.12 -13.56 7.59
C ARG A 108 -3.13 -15.03 7.23
N PHE A 109 -4.33 -15.49 6.88
CA PHE A 109 -4.58 -16.86 6.48
C PHE A 109 -5.32 -16.89 5.15
N ARG A 110 -4.80 -17.64 4.18
CA ARG A 110 -5.41 -17.86 2.87
C ARG A 110 -6.00 -19.26 2.79
N ILE A 111 -7.23 -19.33 2.29
CA ILE A 111 -7.83 -20.56 1.76
C ILE A 111 -7.83 -20.40 0.24
N ILE A 112 -7.20 -21.32 -0.47
CA ILE A 112 -6.96 -21.21 -1.91
C ILE A 112 -7.57 -22.44 -2.59
N TYR A 113 -8.40 -22.20 -3.58
CA TYR A 113 -8.78 -23.19 -4.58
C TYR A 113 -8.03 -22.85 -5.87
N GLU A 114 -7.23 -23.78 -6.35
CA GLU A 114 -6.43 -23.63 -7.55
C GLU A 114 -6.89 -24.61 -8.62
N GLN A 115 -7.12 -24.11 -9.83
CA GLN A 115 -7.22 -24.96 -11.00
C GLN A 115 -5.83 -25.43 -11.39
N GLY A 116 -5.63 -26.73 -11.60
CA GLY A 116 -4.35 -27.27 -12.02
C GLY A 116 -4.50 -28.32 -13.11
N THR A 117 -3.36 -28.79 -13.60
CA THR A 117 -3.28 -29.91 -14.55
C THR A 117 -2.15 -30.83 -14.12
N GLU A 118 -2.46 -32.10 -13.88
CA GLU A 118 -1.48 -33.13 -13.51
C GLU A 118 -1.51 -34.23 -14.57
N ASN A 119 -0.36 -34.57 -15.14
CA ASN A 119 -0.23 -35.55 -16.23
C ASN A 119 -1.19 -35.30 -17.42
N GLY A 120 -1.47 -34.03 -17.72
CA GLY A 120 -2.36 -33.62 -18.81
C GLY A 120 -3.86 -33.74 -18.51
N LEU A 121 -4.24 -34.06 -17.27
CA LEU A 121 -5.63 -34.11 -16.80
C LEU A 121 -5.92 -32.98 -15.80
N PRO A 122 -7.15 -32.41 -15.77
CA PRO A 122 -7.51 -31.42 -14.77
C PRO A 122 -7.35 -31.98 -13.35
N ALA A 123 -6.57 -31.30 -12.53
CA ALA A 123 -6.32 -31.64 -11.13
C ALA A 123 -6.46 -30.35 -10.32
N ASN A 124 -7.59 -30.20 -9.62
CA ASN A 124 -7.84 -29.01 -8.81
C ASN A 124 -7.37 -29.26 -7.38
N HIS A 125 -6.81 -28.25 -6.74
CA HIS A 125 -6.25 -28.35 -5.41
C HIS A 125 -6.92 -27.35 -4.46
N VAL A 126 -7.00 -27.72 -3.18
CA VAL A 126 -7.36 -26.80 -2.10
C VAL A 126 -6.18 -26.71 -1.15
N GLY A 127 -5.69 -25.50 -0.95
CA GLY A 127 -4.59 -25.16 -0.07
C GLY A 127 -5.03 -24.29 1.10
N TYR A 128 -4.26 -24.37 2.18
CA TYR A 128 -4.39 -23.53 3.36
C TYR A 128 -3.01 -22.99 3.69
N GLN A 129 -2.91 -21.69 3.96
CA GLN A 129 -1.61 -21.08 4.19
C GLN A 129 -1.73 -19.93 5.19
N VAL A 130 -0.84 -19.92 6.17
CA VAL A 130 -0.56 -18.70 6.94
C VAL A 130 0.46 -17.91 6.12
N THR A 131 0.10 -16.71 5.66
CA THR A 131 1.03 -15.89 4.86
C THR A 131 1.88 -14.99 5.72
N ASP A 132 1.29 -14.47 6.81
CA ASP A 132 1.93 -13.51 7.69
C ASP A 132 1.47 -13.78 9.14
N ALA A 133 2.42 -13.78 10.08
CA ALA A 133 2.15 -13.92 11.52
C ALA A 133 2.93 -12.88 12.33
N ASP A 134 2.85 -11.61 11.91
CA ASP A 134 3.65 -10.52 12.44
C ASP A 134 3.33 -10.17 13.89
N LEU A 135 4.38 -9.98 14.67
CA LEU A 135 4.34 -9.37 16.00
C LEU A 135 5.13 -8.07 16.01
N TYR A 136 4.53 -7.02 16.57
CA TYR A 136 5.12 -5.69 16.61
C TYR A 136 5.44 -5.24 18.04
N GLY A 137 6.60 -4.61 18.20
CA GLY A 137 6.98 -3.84 19.38
C GLY A 137 7.40 -2.43 18.97
N VAL A 138 6.80 -1.42 19.60
CA VAL A 138 7.08 0.00 19.35
C VAL A 138 7.36 0.66 20.69
N PHE A 139 8.55 1.27 20.80
CA PHE A 139 8.98 2.00 21.99
C PHE A 139 9.33 3.45 21.65
N GLU A 140 8.64 4.39 22.29
CA GLU A 140 8.72 5.84 22.08
C GLU A 140 9.23 6.52 23.38
N PRO A 141 10.53 6.41 23.71
CA PRO A 141 11.08 6.99 24.94
C PRO A 141 11.06 8.52 24.97
N ALA A 142 10.93 9.15 23.81
CA ALA A 142 10.83 10.60 23.65
C ALA A 142 9.93 10.94 22.45
N ARG A 143 9.44 12.19 22.40
CA ARG A 143 8.48 12.67 21.39
C ARG A 143 8.88 12.36 19.94
N ASP A 144 10.16 12.44 19.63
CA ASP A 144 10.69 12.34 18.27
C ASP A 144 11.64 11.15 18.07
N LEU A 145 11.67 10.19 19.00
CA LEU A 145 12.51 8.99 18.93
C LEU A 145 11.63 7.74 19.10
N ILE A 146 11.70 6.85 18.12
CA ILE A 146 10.96 5.58 18.12
C ILE A 146 11.94 4.44 17.85
N PHE A 147 11.85 3.37 18.64
CA PHE A 147 12.42 2.08 18.33
C PHE A 147 11.30 1.14 17.87
N TYR A 148 11.54 0.46 16.76
CA TYR A 148 10.57 -0.42 16.12
C TYR A 148 11.15 -1.82 16.00
N LEU A 149 10.33 -2.82 16.29
CA LEU A 149 10.59 -4.24 16.07
C LEU A 149 9.35 -4.87 15.41
N ARG A 150 9.57 -5.62 14.33
CA ARG A 150 8.64 -6.59 13.76
C ARG A 150 9.34 -7.94 13.78
N HIS A 151 8.63 -8.97 14.19
CA HIS A 151 9.05 -10.35 14.07
C HIS A 151 7.96 -11.15 13.36
N ASP A 152 8.31 -11.79 12.25
CA ASP A 152 7.46 -12.75 11.56
C ASP A 152 8.03 -14.16 11.81
N PRO A 153 7.45 -14.95 12.73
CA PRO A 153 7.92 -16.29 13.06
C PRO A 153 7.71 -17.29 11.92
N GLU A 154 6.76 -17.03 11.00
CA GLU A 154 6.51 -17.94 9.87
C GLU A 154 7.67 -17.91 8.87
N ASN A 155 8.24 -16.73 8.67
CA ASN A 155 9.29 -16.48 7.69
C ASN A 155 10.68 -16.29 8.33
N ASP A 156 10.79 -16.41 9.66
CA ASP A 156 11.99 -16.14 10.49
C ASP A 156 12.60 -14.75 10.18
N GLU A 157 11.75 -13.73 10.21
CA GLU A 157 12.13 -12.38 9.80
C GLU A 157 12.06 -11.37 10.90
N ILE A 158 13.09 -10.52 10.96
CA ILE A 158 13.15 -9.41 11.90
C ILE A 158 13.35 -8.11 11.11
N GLU A 159 12.44 -7.17 11.32
CA GLU A 159 12.62 -5.75 10.97
C GLU A 159 12.88 -4.98 12.25
N ALA A 160 13.99 -4.27 12.34
CA ALA A 160 14.37 -3.55 13.54
C ALA A 160 15.07 -2.25 13.18
N TYR A 161 14.50 -1.12 13.61
CA TYR A 161 15.08 0.20 13.33
C TYR A 161 14.78 1.22 14.41
N ALA A 162 15.64 2.22 14.50
CA ALA A 162 15.38 3.48 15.19
C ALA A 162 14.91 4.53 14.18
N LEU A 163 13.93 5.34 14.58
CA LEU A 163 13.35 6.41 13.78
C LEU A 163 13.39 7.71 14.58
N LEU A 164 14.16 8.67 14.07
CA LEU A 164 14.27 10.01 14.60
C LEU A 164 13.43 10.96 13.73
N LYS A 165 12.39 11.54 14.29
CA LYS A 165 11.47 12.45 13.59
C LYS A 165 11.87 13.90 13.83
N ASN A 166 11.37 14.80 13.00
CA ASN A 166 11.44 16.24 13.16
C ASN A 166 12.87 16.82 13.37
N ILE A 167 13.90 16.17 12.81
CA ILE A 167 15.32 16.58 12.96
C ILE A 167 15.52 18.02 12.49
N LYS A 168 14.91 18.36 11.35
CA LYS A 168 14.83 19.72 10.83
C LYS A 168 13.55 19.88 10.02
N GLY A 169 12.55 20.55 10.59
CA GLY A 169 11.22 20.62 9.97
C GLY A 169 10.61 19.22 9.87
N PRO A 170 9.80 18.91 8.85
CA PRO A 170 9.11 17.62 8.75
C PRO A 170 10.00 16.58 8.04
N THR A 171 11.20 16.37 8.59
CA THR A 171 12.18 15.37 8.14
C THR A 171 12.27 14.22 9.13
N TYR A 172 12.75 13.07 8.67
CA TYR A 172 13.08 11.95 9.54
C TYR A 172 14.38 11.25 9.11
N LEU A 173 15.03 10.59 10.06
CA LEU A 173 16.13 9.63 9.83
C LEU A 173 15.70 8.28 10.39
N LYS A 174 15.80 7.23 9.59
CA LYS A 174 15.59 5.85 9.98
C LYS A 174 16.92 5.09 9.89
N LEU A 175 17.26 4.32 10.91
CA LEU A 175 18.53 3.58 11.03
C LEU A 175 18.24 2.14 11.45
N GLY A 176 18.72 1.16 10.69
CA GLY A 176 18.55 -0.26 11.03
C GLY A 176 18.25 -1.13 9.82
N ALA A 177 17.55 -2.24 10.05
CA ALA A 177 17.04 -3.13 9.01
C ALA A 177 15.57 -2.81 8.75
N PHE A 178 15.26 -2.41 7.52
CA PHE A 178 13.91 -2.02 7.13
C PHE A 178 13.61 -2.32 5.67
N SER A 179 12.33 -2.43 5.32
CA SER A 179 11.91 -2.62 3.94
C SER A 179 12.23 -1.39 3.06
N PRO A 180 12.81 -1.58 1.86
CA PRO A 180 13.05 -0.48 0.92
C PRO A 180 11.78 0.26 0.49
N ASP A 181 11.84 1.59 0.41
CA ASP A 181 10.72 2.47 0.03
C ASP A 181 10.55 2.61 -1.50
N PHE A 182 10.39 1.49 -2.20
CA PHE A 182 10.18 1.49 -3.65
C PHE A 182 8.70 1.40 -4.02
N GLY A 183 8.25 2.24 -4.95
CA GLY A 183 6.99 2.00 -5.67
C GLY A 183 5.72 2.12 -4.83
N ILE A 184 4.62 1.53 -5.28
CA ILE A 184 3.42 1.39 -4.45
C ILE A 184 3.63 0.20 -3.51
N ARG A 185 3.53 0.44 -2.19
CA ARG A 185 3.60 -0.63 -1.18
C ARG A 185 2.29 -1.40 -1.15
N LEU A 186 2.07 -2.22 -2.17
CA LEU A 186 0.93 -3.12 -2.24
C LEU A 186 1.01 -4.13 -1.11
N ASP A 187 -0.17 -4.45 -0.60
CA ASP A 187 -0.34 -5.40 0.48
C ASP A 187 -0.24 -6.86 0.01
N ASP A 188 -0.52 -7.08 -1.27
CA ASP A 188 -0.43 -8.36 -1.93
C ASP A 188 1.01 -8.58 -2.44
N PRO A 189 1.81 -9.44 -1.79
CA PRO A 189 3.19 -9.68 -2.19
C PRO A 189 3.28 -10.32 -3.59
N THR A 190 2.18 -10.94 -4.05
CA THR A 190 2.08 -11.59 -5.35
C THR A 190 1.87 -10.63 -6.51
N ALA A 191 1.79 -9.32 -6.29
CA ALA A 191 1.80 -8.36 -7.40
C ALA A 191 3.15 -8.43 -8.15
N TYR A 192 3.13 -8.34 -9.48
CA TYR A 192 4.36 -8.46 -10.28
C TYR A 192 5.33 -7.28 -10.17
N THR A 193 4.83 -6.10 -9.80
CA THR A 193 5.69 -4.99 -9.35
C THR A 193 6.31 -5.28 -7.98
N ARG A 194 5.98 -6.38 -7.31
CA ARG A 194 6.54 -6.83 -6.02
C ARG A 194 7.24 -8.19 -6.20
N ALA A 195 7.12 -9.09 -5.22
CA ALA A 195 7.73 -10.41 -5.29
C ALA A 195 7.06 -11.34 -6.31
N GLY A 196 5.78 -11.09 -6.61
CA GLY A 196 4.95 -11.78 -7.58
C GLY A 196 4.68 -13.27 -7.25
N ASP A 197 4.26 -14.08 -8.24
CA ASP A 197 3.65 -15.41 -7.99
C ASP A 197 4.67 -16.56 -7.94
N GLY A 198 5.96 -16.29 -7.70
CA GLY A 198 7.01 -17.33 -7.80
C GLY A 198 6.83 -18.53 -6.87
N ASP A 199 6.18 -18.32 -5.72
CA ASP A 199 5.84 -19.37 -4.75
C ASP A 199 4.45 -19.98 -5.00
N ASP A 200 3.57 -19.28 -5.72
CA ASP A 200 2.18 -19.68 -5.99
C ASP A 200 2.04 -20.39 -7.36
N ILE A 201 2.96 -20.19 -8.33
CA ILE A 201 2.93 -20.81 -9.66
C ILE A 201 4.18 -21.69 -9.86
N PRO A 202 4.02 -23.03 -9.94
CA PRO A 202 5.13 -23.94 -10.20
C PRO A 202 5.85 -23.63 -11.53
N ASN A 203 7.18 -23.51 -11.50
CA ASN A 203 8.07 -23.28 -12.65
C ASN A 203 8.01 -21.87 -13.28
N MET A 204 7.37 -20.89 -12.65
CA MET A 204 7.51 -19.49 -13.06
C MET A 204 8.98 -19.06 -12.92
N PRO A 205 9.69 -18.62 -13.99
CA PRO A 205 11.09 -18.22 -13.92
C PRO A 205 11.22 -16.92 -13.13
N GLY A 206 11.20 -17.01 -11.80
CA GLY A 206 11.21 -15.85 -10.95
C GLY A 206 9.86 -15.20 -10.70
N GLY A 207 9.64 -14.78 -9.46
CA GLY A 207 8.31 -14.37 -9.03
C GLY A 207 7.86 -12.99 -9.53
N GLY A 208 8.77 -12.04 -9.79
CA GLY A 208 8.43 -10.64 -10.06
C GLY A 208 9.66 -9.73 -9.92
N LEU A 209 9.48 -8.45 -9.61
CA LEU A 209 10.57 -7.47 -9.49
C LEU A 209 11.16 -7.31 -8.07
N GLY A 210 10.78 -8.17 -7.11
CA GLY A 210 11.23 -8.10 -5.72
C GLY A 210 10.59 -6.97 -4.90
N PHE A 211 11.14 -6.70 -3.71
CA PHE A 211 10.52 -5.87 -2.67
C PHE A 211 9.17 -6.43 -2.18
N GLY A 212 9.11 -7.74 -1.95
CA GLY A 212 7.99 -8.43 -1.31
C GLY A 212 7.71 -7.91 0.11
N GLY A 213 6.67 -8.45 0.76
CA GLY A 213 6.26 -8.03 2.12
C GLY A 213 7.34 -8.15 3.19
N ASN A 214 8.33 -8.97 2.88
CA ASN A 214 9.35 -9.51 3.75
C ASN A 214 10.77 -9.05 3.37
N ASP A 215 10.93 -8.31 2.27
CA ASP A 215 12.26 -7.81 1.90
C ASP A 215 12.70 -6.70 2.85
N ARG A 216 13.91 -6.86 3.41
CA ARG A 216 14.55 -5.91 4.31
C ARG A 216 16.03 -5.80 4.02
N ASP A 217 16.56 -4.59 4.20
CA ASP A 217 17.97 -4.31 4.01
C ASP A 217 18.47 -3.36 5.11
N ALA A 218 19.72 -3.56 5.53
CA ALA A 218 20.32 -2.79 6.61
C ALA A 218 20.97 -1.52 6.06
N GLY A 219 20.67 -0.39 6.70
CA GLY A 219 21.20 0.90 6.27
C GLY A 219 20.56 2.09 6.98
N PHE A 220 20.49 3.21 6.27
CA PHE A 220 19.78 4.40 6.72
C PHE A 220 18.85 4.94 5.64
N GLU A 221 17.79 5.61 6.07
CA GLU A 221 16.86 6.34 5.21
C GLU A 221 16.63 7.75 5.76
N LEU A 222 16.81 8.75 4.90
CA LEU A 222 16.47 10.14 5.15
C LEU A 222 15.20 10.46 4.39
N GLY A 223 14.18 10.97 5.08
CA GLY A 223 12.94 11.36 4.46
C GLY A 223 12.48 12.75 4.82
N TYR A 224 11.65 13.30 3.95
CA TYR A 224 10.94 14.56 4.12
C TYR A 224 9.50 14.34 3.70
N GLU A 225 8.56 14.78 4.52
CA GLU A 225 7.14 14.67 4.19
C GLU A 225 6.37 15.90 4.67
N ARG A 226 5.83 16.70 3.73
CA ARG A 226 5.00 17.85 4.09
C ARG A 226 3.85 18.04 3.13
N SER A 227 2.63 17.94 3.66
CA SER A 227 1.38 18.20 2.95
C SER A 227 1.24 17.37 1.68
N ARG A 228 1.78 17.85 0.55
CA ARG A 228 1.68 17.22 -0.77
C ARG A 228 2.96 16.56 -1.24
N TRP A 229 4.09 16.83 -0.59
CA TRP A 229 5.41 16.40 -1.05
C TRP A 229 5.96 15.33 -0.11
N ARG A 230 6.48 14.26 -0.70
CA ARG A 230 7.28 13.27 0.00
C ARG A 230 8.54 12.96 -0.80
N PHE A 231 9.65 12.89 -0.10
CA PHE A 231 10.94 12.47 -0.61
C PHE A 231 11.55 11.49 0.38
N SER A 232 12.20 10.45 -0.12
CA SER A 232 13.06 9.59 0.68
C SER A 232 14.30 9.19 -0.12
N PHE A 233 15.40 9.09 0.60
CA PHE A 233 16.66 8.56 0.14
C PHE A 233 17.13 7.50 1.13
N ALA A 234 17.45 6.30 0.65
CA ALA A 234 18.05 5.26 1.47
C ALA A 234 19.40 4.80 0.90
N TYR A 235 20.32 4.50 1.82
CA TYR A 235 21.60 3.88 1.53
C TYR A 235 21.72 2.60 2.35
N GLN A 236 21.78 1.46 1.68
CA GLN A 236 21.65 0.13 2.28
C GLN A 236 22.75 -0.81 1.79
N ASN A 237 22.83 -2.00 2.39
CA ASN A 237 23.86 -2.97 2.07
C ASN A 237 23.70 -3.62 0.68
N GLY A 238 22.48 -3.67 0.16
CA GLY A 238 22.10 -4.18 -1.17
C GLY A 238 22.17 -5.70 -1.33
N ASN A 239 22.35 -6.42 -0.22
CA ASN A 239 22.36 -7.87 -0.11
C ASN A 239 21.60 -8.38 1.13
N GLY A 240 20.75 -7.56 1.74
CA GLY A 240 19.87 -7.93 2.83
C GLY A 240 20.33 -7.49 4.22
N ALA A 241 19.43 -7.62 5.21
CA ALA A 241 19.61 -7.09 6.56
C ALA A 241 20.69 -7.79 7.41
N THR A 242 21.02 -9.05 7.13
CA THR A 242 21.95 -9.85 7.94
C THR A 242 23.39 -9.77 7.47
N ALA A 243 23.66 -9.14 6.32
CA ALA A 243 25.00 -9.03 5.77
C ALA A 243 25.78 -7.90 6.48
N PRO A 244 26.85 -8.20 7.24
CA PRO A 244 27.48 -7.20 8.10
C PRO A 244 28.31 -6.17 7.32
N VAL A 245 29.06 -6.60 6.30
CA VAL A 245 29.86 -5.74 5.41
C VAL A 245 29.98 -6.40 4.04
N GLY A 246 29.69 -5.64 2.98
CA GLY A 246 29.82 -6.09 1.59
C GLY A 246 29.92 -4.92 0.61
N SER A 247 30.40 -5.21 -0.60
CA SER A 247 30.60 -4.23 -1.68
C SER A 247 29.31 -3.88 -2.45
N SER A 248 28.23 -4.65 -2.27
CA SER A 248 26.98 -4.57 -3.03
C SER A 248 26.07 -3.41 -2.61
N LYS A 249 26.60 -2.24 -2.30
CA LYS A 249 25.82 -1.12 -1.74
C LYS A 249 24.64 -0.72 -2.63
N ALA A 250 23.49 -0.51 -1.99
CA ALA A 250 22.26 -0.11 -2.63
C ALA A 250 21.90 1.34 -2.31
N GLN A 251 21.40 2.06 -3.31
CA GLN A 251 20.83 3.39 -3.20
C GLN A 251 19.39 3.35 -3.66
N LEU A 252 18.50 3.96 -2.88
CA LEU A 252 17.10 4.11 -3.24
C LEU A 252 16.69 5.58 -3.14
N TYR A 253 15.95 6.05 -4.14
CA TYR A 253 15.35 7.38 -4.17
C TYR A 253 13.87 7.23 -4.48
N ARG A 254 13.02 7.91 -3.72
CA ARG A 254 11.59 8.05 -4.02
C ARG A 254 11.17 9.50 -3.94
N PHE A 255 10.34 9.88 -4.89
CA PHE A 255 9.66 11.17 -4.89
C PHE A 255 8.16 10.93 -5.10
N GLU A 256 7.33 11.68 -4.38
CA GLU A 256 5.88 11.61 -4.49
C GLU A 256 5.25 13.00 -4.29
N LEU A 257 4.30 13.32 -5.18
CA LEU A 257 3.52 14.55 -5.18
C LEU A 257 2.03 14.21 -5.16
N ARG A 258 1.28 14.90 -4.29
CA ARG A 258 -0.17 14.72 -4.13
C ARG A 258 -0.95 16.00 -4.36
N PRO A 259 -1.12 16.45 -5.62
CA PRO A 259 -1.82 17.69 -5.89
C PRO A 259 -3.34 17.46 -5.86
N ARG A 260 -4.07 18.50 -5.46
CA ARG A 260 -5.52 18.55 -5.64
C ARG A 260 -5.83 19.40 -6.86
N LEU A 261 -6.22 18.76 -7.96
CA LEU A 261 -6.50 19.39 -9.25
C LEU A 261 -7.94 19.07 -9.65
N LEU A 262 -8.68 20.10 -10.07
CA LEU A 262 -10.10 19.97 -10.47
C LEU A 262 -10.99 19.33 -9.40
N GLY A 263 -10.67 19.53 -8.11
CA GLY A 263 -11.40 18.92 -6.99
C GLY A 263 -11.07 17.44 -6.74
N LEU A 264 -10.21 16.85 -7.56
CA LEU A 264 -9.76 15.45 -7.48
C LEU A 264 -8.41 15.36 -6.78
N GLU A 265 -8.20 14.27 -6.05
CA GLU A 265 -6.90 13.99 -5.45
C GLU A 265 -6.08 13.15 -6.41
N TRP A 266 -4.83 13.56 -6.62
CA TRP A 266 -3.91 12.84 -7.46
C TRP A 266 -2.72 12.37 -6.64
N ILE A 267 -2.08 11.30 -7.09
CA ILE A 267 -0.75 10.89 -6.65
C ILE A 267 0.09 10.73 -7.90
N PHE A 268 1.29 11.29 -7.89
CA PHE A 268 2.32 11.06 -8.87
C PHE A 268 3.60 10.75 -8.13
N GLY A 269 4.30 9.70 -8.53
CA GLY A 269 5.56 9.37 -7.92
C GLY A 269 6.48 8.61 -8.84
N LEU A 270 7.73 8.56 -8.42
CA LEU A 270 8.79 7.82 -9.08
C LEU A 270 9.70 7.19 -8.02
N SER A 271 10.34 6.09 -8.40
CA SER A 271 11.30 5.40 -7.55
C SER A 271 12.47 4.92 -8.38
N ASN A 272 13.66 4.99 -7.82
CA ASN A 272 14.87 4.43 -8.40
C ASN A 272 15.60 3.63 -7.34
N TYR A 273 16.06 2.44 -7.71
CA TYR A 273 16.90 1.58 -6.92
C TYR A 273 18.12 1.18 -7.75
N ALA A 274 19.31 1.27 -7.18
CA ALA A 274 20.55 0.88 -7.82
C ALA A 274 21.47 0.18 -6.84
N ARG A 275 22.02 -0.97 -7.24
CA ARG A 275 23.12 -1.65 -6.57
C ARG A 275 24.14 -2.12 -7.60
N ALA A 276 25.29 -2.64 -7.16
CA ALA A 276 26.30 -3.18 -8.07
C ALA A 276 25.68 -4.18 -9.06
N GLY A 277 25.67 -3.82 -10.35
CA GLY A 277 25.20 -4.67 -11.44
C GLY A 277 23.69 -4.74 -11.66
N ALA A 278 22.85 -4.15 -10.80
CA ALA A 278 21.39 -4.20 -10.91
C ALA A 278 20.73 -2.84 -10.65
N LYS A 279 19.68 -2.52 -11.40
CA LYS A 279 18.90 -1.29 -11.20
C LYS A 279 17.42 -1.53 -11.45
N ARG A 280 16.58 -0.72 -10.83
CA ARG A 280 15.14 -0.69 -11.05
C ARG A 280 14.66 0.75 -11.01
N SER A 281 13.80 1.12 -11.95
CA SER A 281 13.19 2.44 -12.05
C SER A 281 11.70 2.28 -12.27
N GLY A 282 10.92 3.10 -11.58
CA GLY A 282 9.48 2.98 -11.53
C GLY A 282 8.77 4.32 -11.52
N TYR A 283 7.60 4.35 -12.14
CA TYR A 283 6.64 5.44 -12.04
C TYR A 283 5.34 4.90 -11.49
N PHE A 284 4.72 5.65 -10.59
CA PHE A 284 3.42 5.29 -10.06
C PHE A 284 2.54 6.51 -9.89
N GLY A 285 1.25 6.26 -9.78
CA GLY A 285 0.31 7.33 -9.54
C GLY A 285 -1.11 6.84 -9.42
N GLY A 286 -2.02 7.78 -9.36
CA GLY A 286 -3.43 7.48 -9.35
C GLY A 286 -4.31 8.67 -9.02
N ILE A 287 -5.61 8.42 -8.98
CA ILE A 287 -6.64 9.44 -8.85
C ILE A 287 -7.78 8.96 -7.95
N GLY A 288 -8.17 9.82 -7.01
CA GLY A 288 -9.34 9.65 -6.15
C GLY A 288 -10.54 10.42 -6.69
N LEU A 289 -11.57 9.68 -7.09
CA LEU A 289 -12.85 10.14 -7.67
C LEU A 289 -14.02 9.81 -6.72
N GLY A 290 -14.01 10.42 -5.54
CA GLY A 290 -15.04 10.17 -4.51
C GLY A 290 -14.99 8.74 -4.00
N ARG A 291 -15.92 7.89 -4.47
CA ARG A 291 -16.00 6.47 -4.07
C ARG A 291 -15.10 5.56 -4.90
N LEU A 292 -14.65 6.02 -6.07
CA LEU A 292 -13.74 5.31 -6.96
C LEU A 292 -12.30 5.80 -6.71
N ASN A 293 -11.35 4.88 -6.64
CA ASN A 293 -9.92 5.19 -6.61
C ASN A 293 -9.24 4.33 -7.67
N ILE A 294 -8.34 4.94 -8.44
CA ILE A 294 -7.56 4.24 -9.46
C ILE A 294 -6.09 4.46 -9.13
N LEU A 295 -5.32 3.39 -9.13
CA LEU A 295 -3.88 3.36 -8.90
C LEU A 295 -3.19 2.65 -10.06
N GLY A 296 -1.96 3.02 -10.33
CA GLY A 296 -1.10 2.25 -11.22
C GLY A 296 0.37 2.46 -10.96
N GLU A 297 1.15 1.48 -11.36
CA GLU A 297 2.61 1.45 -11.26
C GLU A 297 3.18 0.76 -12.51
N ILE A 298 4.30 1.29 -13.00
CA ILE A 298 5.06 0.73 -14.10
C ILE A 298 6.52 0.76 -13.73
N ASP A 299 7.16 -0.40 -13.79
CA ASP A 299 8.53 -0.60 -13.38
C ASP A 299 9.35 -1.27 -14.48
N LYS A 300 10.62 -0.90 -14.55
CA LYS A 300 11.63 -1.57 -15.36
C LYS A 300 12.82 -1.93 -14.49
N ALA A 301 13.33 -3.15 -14.62
CA ALA A 301 14.52 -3.58 -13.93
C ALA A 301 15.54 -4.23 -14.87
N ASP A 302 16.80 -3.87 -14.70
CA ASP A 302 17.92 -4.49 -15.39
C ASP A 302 18.69 -5.33 -14.37
N ARG A 303 18.84 -6.63 -14.64
CA ARG A 303 19.65 -7.57 -13.84
C ARG A 303 19.30 -7.61 -12.34
N LEU A 304 18.08 -7.21 -11.99
CA LEU A 304 17.54 -7.46 -10.65
C LEU A 304 17.05 -8.90 -10.66
N ALA A 305 17.87 -9.81 -10.12
CA ALA A 305 17.50 -11.21 -10.02
C ALA A 305 16.18 -11.35 -9.26
N LEU A 306 15.25 -11.97 -9.98
CA LEU A 306 14.06 -12.68 -9.57
C LEU A 306 14.22 -13.48 -8.26
N GLY A 307 14.02 -12.80 -7.14
CA GLY A 307 13.88 -13.37 -5.80
C GLY A 307 15.12 -14.07 -5.22
N PRO A 308 15.18 -14.26 -3.89
CA PRO A 308 16.24 -15.06 -3.24
C PRO A 308 16.16 -16.56 -3.55
N GLN A 309 15.02 -17.04 -4.04
CA GLN A 309 14.67 -18.47 -4.10
C GLN A 309 15.16 -19.21 -5.35
N THR A 310 15.58 -18.50 -6.39
CA THR A 310 16.06 -19.18 -7.60
C THR A 310 17.57 -19.06 -7.67
N GLY A 311 18.28 -20.18 -7.61
CA GLY A 311 19.70 -20.28 -7.97
C GLY A 311 20.05 -19.83 -9.41
N LEU A 312 19.13 -19.13 -10.09
CA LEU A 312 19.22 -18.49 -11.39
C LEU A 312 19.97 -17.14 -11.36
N ALA A 313 20.39 -16.66 -10.18
CA ALA A 313 21.16 -15.42 -10.02
C ALA A 313 22.50 -15.39 -10.79
N ALA A 314 22.98 -16.52 -11.33
CA ALA A 314 24.29 -16.64 -11.96
C ALA A 314 24.29 -16.64 -13.51
N ALA A 315 23.15 -16.78 -14.20
CA ALA A 315 23.18 -17.16 -15.62
C ALA A 315 22.82 -16.07 -16.65
N HIS A 316 22.23 -14.94 -16.25
CA HIS A 316 21.63 -14.01 -17.23
C HIS A 316 22.20 -12.58 -17.18
N THR A 317 23.41 -12.43 -17.69
CA THR A 317 23.95 -11.11 -18.03
C THR A 317 23.19 -10.54 -19.24
N GLY A 318 22.17 -9.69 -19.03
CA GLY A 318 21.53 -8.93 -20.12
C GLY A 318 20.00 -8.85 -20.12
N ILE A 319 19.31 -9.62 -19.25
CA ILE A 319 17.85 -9.59 -19.19
C ILE A 319 17.35 -8.23 -18.67
N GLN A 320 16.33 -7.71 -19.35
CA GLN A 320 15.57 -6.53 -18.96
C GLN A 320 14.13 -6.95 -18.68
N THR A 321 13.67 -6.76 -17.45
CA THR A 321 12.29 -7.09 -17.03
C THR A 321 11.47 -5.83 -16.90
N ALA A 322 10.15 -5.96 -17.06
CA ALA A 322 9.22 -4.88 -16.77
C ALA A 322 7.94 -5.42 -16.13
N ALA A 323 7.33 -4.62 -15.26
CA ALA A 323 6.06 -4.95 -14.63
C ALA A 323 5.11 -3.76 -14.65
N TRP A 324 3.83 -4.05 -14.74
CA TRP A 324 2.75 -3.08 -14.69
C TRP A 324 1.70 -3.57 -13.70
N MET A 325 1.14 -2.63 -12.96
CA MET A 325 -0.02 -2.85 -12.11
C MET A 325 -1.01 -1.73 -12.33
N PHE A 326 -2.29 -2.08 -12.49
CA PHE A 326 -3.40 -1.14 -12.54
C PHE A 326 -4.51 -1.64 -11.64
N GLU A 327 -4.92 -0.83 -10.66
CA GLU A 327 -5.95 -1.19 -9.69
C GLU A 327 -7.06 -0.16 -9.68
N ALA A 328 -8.30 -0.62 -9.68
CA ALA A 328 -9.48 0.19 -9.44
C ALA A 328 -10.21 -0.34 -8.20
N SER A 329 -10.52 0.54 -7.26
CA SER A 329 -11.33 0.20 -6.08
C SER A 329 -12.54 1.12 -5.96
N PHE A 330 -13.69 0.52 -5.66
CA PHE A 330 -14.96 1.23 -5.50
C PHE A 330 -15.55 0.95 -4.12
N LYS A 331 -15.66 1.98 -3.28
CA LYS A 331 -16.31 1.89 -1.96
C LYS A 331 -17.80 1.69 -2.14
N ILE A 332 -18.34 0.49 -1.87
CA ILE A 332 -19.78 0.19 -1.99
C ILE A 332 -20.54 0.73 -0.79
N LYS A 333 -19.97 0.60 0.40
CA LYS A 333 -20.47 1.20 1.65
C LYS A 333 -19.35 1.13 2.69
N ARG A 334 -19.58 1.65 3.89
CA ARG A 334 -18.62 1.46 4.99
C ARG A 334 -18.37 -0.05 5.21
N GLY A 335 -17.10 -0.41 5.28
CA GLY A 335 -16.64 -1.80 5.45
C GLY A 335 -16.84 -2.72 4.27
N LEU A 336 -17.16 -2.22 3.06
CA LEU A 336 -17.24 -3.05 1.87
C LEU A 336 -16.78 -2.29 0.62
N ASP A 337 -15.71 -2.77 0.03
CA ASP A 337 -15.16 -2.25 -1.21
C ASP A 337 -15.11 -3.36 -2.26
N PHE A 338 -15.35 -3.00 -3.52
CA PHE A 338 -15.01 -3.84 -4.66
C PHE A 338 -13.62 -3.45 -5.18
N VAL A 339 -12.82 -4.44 -5.55
CA VAL A 339 -11.47 -4.24 -6.08
C VAL A 339 -11.30 -5.03 -7.38
N GLY A 340 -10.80 -4.37 -8.41
CA GLY A 340 -10.32 -4.99 -9.63
C GLY A 340 -8.86 -4.60 -9.86
N ARG A 341 -8.00 -5.56 -10.22
CA ARG A 341 -6.58 -5.32 -10.52
C ARG A 341 -6.13 -6.07 -11.77
N TYR A 342 -5.27 -5.45 -12.54
CA TYR A 342 -4.54 -6.07 -13.65
C TYR A 342 -3.05 -5.93 -13.41
N ASP A 343 -2.35 -7.06 -13.35
CA ASP A 343 -0.90 -7.14 -13.29
C ASP A 343 -0.37 -7.72 -14.61
N LEU A 344 0.73 -7.17 -15.11
CA LEU A 344 1.49 -7.69 -16.26
C LEU A 344 2.96 -7.75 -15.86
N TRP A 345 3.63 -8.83 -16.22
CA TRP A 345 5.07 -8.98 -16.06
C TRP A 345 5.68 -9.49 -17.34
N ASP A 346 6.68 -8.79 -17.82
CA ASP A 346 7.50 -9.17 -18.96
C ASP A 346 8.86 -9.64 -18.41
N SER A 347 9.09 -10.96 -18.46
CA SER A 347 10.27 -11.60 -17.89
C SER A 347 11.55 -11.30 -18.68
N ASP A 348 11.42 -11.01 -19.97
CA ASP A 348 12.49 -10.48 -20.81
C ASP A 348 11.92 -9.62 -21.93
N THR A 349 11.97 -8.29 -21.75
CA THR A 349 11.51 -7.29 -22.72
C THR A 349 12.26 -7.35 -24.06
N LEU A 350 13.34 -8.14 -24.16
CA LEU A 350 14.05 -8.41 -25.41
C LEU A 350 13.45 -9.58 -26.20
N VAL A 351 12.61 -10.42 -25.58
CA VAL A 351 12.00 -11.61 -26.19
C VAL A 351 10.47 -11.44 -26.26
N PRO A 352 9.90 -11.29 -27.47
CA PRO A 352 8.46 -11.16 -27.61
C PRO A 352 7.71 -12.41 -27.13
N GLY A 353 6.65 -12.21 -26.33
CA GLY A 353 5.69 -13.26 -26.00
C GLY A 353 5.87 -13.94 -24.64
N GLU A 354 6.87 -13.54 -23.84
CA GLU A 354 7.13 -14.10 -22.50
C GLU A 354 6.39 -13.39 -21.36
N GLY A 355 5.27 -12.71 -21.65
CA GLY A 355 4.53 -11.95 -20.66
C GLY A 355 3.54 -12.79 -19.82
N TYR A 356 3.62 -12.67 -18.50
CA TYR A 356 2.64 -13.19 -17.53
C TYR A 356 1.60 -12.12 -17.22
N LYS A 357 0.32 -12.50 -17.18
CA LYS A 357 -0.79 -11.59 -16.89
C LYS A 357 -1.63 -12.15 -15.78
N LYS A 358 -2.12 -11.26 -14.93
CA LYS A 358 -3.05 -11.61 -13.86
C LYS A 358 -4.16 -10.59 -13.75
N ILE A 359 -5.40 -11.05 -13.81
CA ILE A 359 -6.59 -10.23 -13.55
C ILE A 359 -7.18 -10.69 -12.22
N ILE A 360 -7.41 -9.76 -11.30
CA ILE A 360 -7.96 -10.02 -9.97
C ILE A 360 -9.26 -9.25 -9.83
N PHE A 361 -10.30 -9.93 -9.34
CA PHE A 361 -11.53 -9.30 -8.88
C PHE A 361 -11.88 -9.81 -7.49
N GLY A 362 -12.34 -8.93 -6.62
CA GLY A 362 -12.73 -9.32 -5.28
C GLY A 362 -13.36 -8.20 -4.48
N PHE A 363 -13.49 -8.47 -3.18
CA PHE A 363 -14.00 -7.49 -2.23
C PHE A 363 -13.08 -7.38 -1.03
N ASP A 364 -12.92 -6.17 -0.49
CA ASP A 364 -12.40 -5.97 0.86
C ASP A 364 -13.60 -5.80 1.80
N TYR A 365 -13.86 -6.79 2.66
CA TYR A 365 -14.98 -6.76 3.60
C TYR A 365 -14.50 -6.68 5.05
N PHE A 366 -14.90 -5.62 5.75
CA PHE A 366 -14.56 -5.33 7.13
C PHE A 366 -15.82 -5.43 8.01
N PRO A 367 -16.27 -6.64 8.39
CA PRO A 367 -17.51 -6.82 9.15
C PRO A 367 -17.46 -6.12 10.51
N MET A 368 -16.32 -6.22 11.17
CA MET A 368 -16.03 -5.68 12.49
C MET A 368 -14.61 -5.10 12.50
N PRO A 369 -14.26 -4.25 13.49
CA PRO A 369 -12.90 -3.76 13.65
C PRO A 369 -11.94 -4.92 13.74
N TYR A 370 -10.73 -4.73 13.21
CA TYR A 370 -9.63 -5.69 13.33
C TYR A 370 -9.80 -6.98 12.52
N LEU A 371 -10.86 -7.09 11.72
CA LEU A 371 -11.12 -8.24 10.86
C LEU A 371 -11.40 -7.80 9.43
N GLU A 372 -10.70 -8.41 8.49
CA GLU A 372 -10.87 -8.26 7.06
C GLU A 372 -11.05 -9.64 6.42
N LEU A 373 -12.00 -9.72 5.50
CA LEU A 373 -12.27 -10.87 4.66
C LEU A 373 -12.14 -10.42 3.20
N GLN A 374 -11.25 -11.07 2.46
CA GLN A 374 -11.00 -10.78 1.05
C GLN A 374 -11.30 -12.01 0.18
N PRO A 375 -12.55 -12.23 -0.24
CA PRO A 375 -12.85 -13.16 -1.31
C PRO A 375 -12.35 -12.58 -2.64
N GLN A 376 -11.52 -13.34 -3.37
CA GLN A 376 -10.97 -12.94 -4.66
C GLN A 376 -11.01 -14.09 -5.67
N MET A 377 -11.15 -13.73 -6.94
CA MET A 377 -10.90 -14.59 -8.08
C MET A 377 -9.72 -14.01 -8.87
N ARG A 378 -8.76 -14.85 -9.20
CA ARG A 378 -7.56 -14.51 -9.96
C ARG A 378 -7.53 -15.33 -11.23
N MET A 379 -7.48 -14.66 -12.37
CA MET A 379 -7.28 -15.29 -13.66
C MET A 379 -5.84 -15.06 -14.08
N VAL A 380 -5.07 -16.12 -14.22
CA VAL A 380 -3.67 -16.04 -14.60
C VAL A 380 -3.52 -16.54 -16.03
N GLN A 381 -2.68 -15.85 -16.79
CA GLN A 381 -2.30 -16.25 -18.14
C GLN A 381 -0.79 -16.25 -18.23
N GLU A 382 -0.24 -17.44 -18.48
CA GLU A 382 1.19 -17.66 -18.71
C GLU A 382 1.52 -17.61 -20.21
N PRO A 383 2.80 -17.39 -20.57
CA PRO A 383 3.29 -17.55 -21.93
C PRO A 383 3.00 -18.96 -22.47
N ASN A 384 2.39 -19.04 -23.66
CA ASN A 384 2.18 -20.32 -24.32
C ASN A 384 3.52 -20.86 -24.84
N THR A 385 4.07 -21.87 -24.18
CA THR A 385 5.26 -22.58 -24.65
C THR A 385 4.88 -23.93 -25.26
N PHE A 386 5.73 -24.46 -26.15
CA PHE A 386 5.53 -25.79 -26.76
C PHE A 386 5.50 -26.91 -25.70
N ALA A 387 6.12 -26.68 -24.53
CA ALA A 387 6.14 -27.61 -23.41
C ALA A 387 4.84 -27.60 -22.58
N HIS A 388 4.13 -26.47 -22.52
CA HIS A 388 2.92 -26.31 -21.70
C HIS A 388 1.82 -25.51 -22.41
N PRO A 389 1.13 -26.10 -23.41
CA PRO A 389 0.02 -25.43 -24.07
C PRO A 389 -1.21 -25.35 -23.12
N ASN A 390 -1.79 -24.14 -22.97
CA ASN A 390 -3.05 -23.90 -22.25
C ASN A 390 -3.06 -24.31 -20.77
N ILE A 391 -2.14 -23.77 -19.97
CA ILE A 391 -2.11 -23.96 -18.51
C ILE A 391 -3.40 -23.39 -17.90
N ARG A 392 -4.07 -24.21 -17.07
CA ARG A 392 -5.15 -23.75 -16.19
C ARG A 392 -4.58 -23.59 -14.80
N ASN A 393 -4.55 -22.35 -14.32
CA ASN A 393 -3.98 -21.92 -13.04
C ASN A 393 -4.81 -20.78 -12.41
N ASN A 394 -6.09 -20.68 -12.75
CA ASN A 394 -6.96 -19.69 -12.11
C ASN A 394 -7.18 -20.05 -10.65
N LEU A 395 -7.26 -19.03 -9.80
CA LEU A 395 -7.41 -19.17 -8.36
C LEU A 395 -8.73 -18.55 -7.90
N ILE A 396 -9.37 -19.20 -6.93
CA ILE A 396 -10.36 -18.57 -6.07
C ILE A 396 -9.79 -18.63 -4.66
N LEU A 397 -9.72 -17.50 -3.98
CA LEU A 397 -9.18 -17.44 -2.63
C LEU A 397 -10.07 -16.66 -1.69
N LEU A 398 -9.98 -17.03 -0.42
CA LEU A 398 -10.46 -16.22 0.69
C LEU A 398 -9.26 -15.94 1.59
N LEU A 399 -8.88 -14.67 1.69
CA LEU A 399 -7.92 -14.21 2.68
C LEU A 399 -8.66 -13.69 3.91
N VAL A 400 -8.26 -14.20 5.08
CA VAL A 400 -8.70 -13.74 6.39
C VAL A 400 -7.54 -12.99 7.01
N HIS A 401 -7.76 -11.72 7.33
CA HIS A 401 -6.75 -10.86 7.95
C HIS A 401 -7.27 -10.32 9.26
N ILE A 402 -6.53 -10.59 10.33
CA ILE A 402 -6.82 -10.14 11.68
C ILE A 402 -5.67 -9.27 12.14
N TRP A 403 -5.96 -8.14 12.79
CA TRP A 403 -4.89 -7.27 13.27
C TRP A 403 -5.15 -6.56 14.58
N LEU A 404 -4.09 -6.05 15.19
CA LEU A 404 -4.14 -5.09 16.29
C LEU A 404 -3.26 -3.88 15.95
#